data_AF-A0A534S5B2-F1
#
_entry.id   AF-A0A534S5B2-F1
#
_cell.length_a   1.000
_cell.length_b   1.000
_cell.length_c   1.000
_cell.angle_alpha   90.00
_cell.angle_beta   90.00
_cell.angle_gamma   90.00
#
_symmetry.space_group_name_H-M   'P 1'
#
loop_
_entity.id
_entity.type
_entity.pdbx_description
1 polymer ?
#
loop_
_entity_poly.entity_id
_entity_poly.type
_entity_poly.pdbx_seq_one_letter_code
_entity_poly.pdbx_strand_id
1 'polypeptide(L)'
;MPKSAFDPETMLEELQKILRGIKNPHLLALAEACFADAELMQLLKHAPGAKTIHHPYLSGLLEHTLSLLKLIQKVVENYRDIDVDILLIGGFLHDIGKVYEFSFDRAVEYTDAGQLLGHLVMEVEMVNQKIAMIPDFPEELAMLVKHMLVSHHGAYEFGSPKLPQTVEAVILHSLDDLDGKIQAIQNLPEKEPGSKWTAFHRAYGRSFYRATVGRDEDNQ
;
A
#
# COMPACT_ATOMS: atom_id res chain seq x y z
N MET A 1 16.34 -4.09 12.63
CA MET A 1 14.87 -3.89 12.64
C MET A 1 14.19 -5.17 12.18
N PRO A 2 12.94 -5.45 12.58
CA PRO A 2 12.17 -6.53 11.96
C PRO A 2 12.09 -6.29 10.44
N LYS A 3 11.99 -7.38 9.67
CA LYS A 3 11.92 -7.39 8.21
C LYS A 3 10.81 -8.33 7.76
N SER A 4 10.32 -8.12 6.55
CA SER A 4 9.40 -9.06 5.89
C SER A 4 9.94 -10.49 5.94
N ALA A 5 9.03 -11.46 6.06
CA ALA A 5 9.35 -12.87 5.91
C ALA A 5 9.54 -13.28 4.44
N PHE A 6 9.08 -12.44 3.50
CA PHE A 6 9.18 -12.66 2.06
C PHE A 6 10.45 -11.99 1.50
N ASP A 7 10.99 -12.58 0.44
CA ASP A 7 12.17 -12.06 -0.25
C ASP A 7 11.80 -10.80 -1.07
N PRO A 8 12.47 -9.64 -0.87
CA PRO A 8 12.11 -8.40 -1.56
C PRO A 8 12.27 -8.43 -3.07
N GLU A 9 13.25 -9.19 -3.61
CA GLU A 9 13.41 -9.29 -5.05
C GLU A 9 12.25 -10.09 -5.65
N THR A 10 11.89 -11.22 -5.03
CA THR A 10 10.73 -12.04 -5.42
C THR A 10 9.43 -11.22 -5.37
N MET A 11 9.21 -10.43 -4.31
CA MET A 11 8.04 -9.56 -4.20
C MET A 11 8.01 -8.49 -5.31
N LEU A 12 9.15 -7.87 -5.60
CA LEU A 12 9.26 -6.86 -6.64
C LEU A 12 8.98 -7.46 -8.03
N GLU A 13 9.51 -8.65 -8.32
CA GLU A 13 9.25 -9.36 -9.58
C GLU A 13 7.76 -9.68 -9.74
N GLU A 14 7.09 -10.16 -8.69
CA GLU A 14 5.64 -10.41 -8.70
C GLU A 14 4.83 -9.13 -8.92
N LEU A 15 5.18 -8.04 -8.22
CA LEU A 15 4.53 -6.74 -8.36
C LEU A 15 4.67 -6.21 -9.79
N GLN A 16 5.88 -6.25 -10.36
CA GLN A 16 6.13 -5.84 -11.74
C GLN A 16 5.35 -6.71 -12.74
N LYS A 17 5.25 -8.02 -12.50
CA LYS A 17 4.48 -8.93 -13.34
C LYS A 17 2.99 -8.56 -13.36
N ILE A 18 2.42 -8.19 -12.21
CA ILE A 18 1.03 -7.73 -12.14
C ILE A 18 0.84 -6.43 -12.94
N LEU A 19 1.71 -5.43 -12.71
CA LEU A 19 1.58 -4.11 -13.32
C LEU A 19 1.87 -4.11 -14.82
N ARG A 20 2.76 -4.98 -15.30
CA ARG A 20 2.95 -5.22 -16.76
C ARG A 20 1.73 -5.84 -17.44
N GLY A 21 0.71 -6.24 -16.67
CA GLY A 21 -0.59 -6.65 -17.16
C GLY A 21 -1.49 -5.49 -17.61
N ILE A 22 -1.21 -4.24 -17.20
CA ILE A 22 -1.97 -3.02 -17.52
C ILE A 22 -2.12 -2.87 -19.04
N LYS A 23 -3.32 -2.53 -19.51
CA LYS A 23 -3.65 -2.38 -20.94
C LYS A 23 -3.54 -0.95 -21.43
N ASN A 24 -3.85 0.02 -20.59
CA ASN A 24 -3.71 1.43 -20.90
C ASN A 24 -2.21 1.79 -21.06
N PRO A 25 -1.77 2.23 -22.25
CA PRO A 25 -0.35 2.44 -22.53
C PRO A 25 0.27 3.57 -21.70
N HIS A 26 -0.49 4.60 -21.34
CA HIS A 26 0.01 5.71 -20.52
C HIS A 26 0.21 5.29 -19.07
N LEU A 27 -0.72 4.49 -18.53
CA LEU A 27 -0.60 3.93 -17.19
C LEU A 27 0.55 2.91 -17.10
N LEU A 28 0.70 2.05 -18.11
CA LEU A 28 1.84 1.13 -18.19
C LEU A 28 3.16 1.89 -18.28
N ALA A 29 3.22 2.95 -19.09
CA ALA A 29 4.40 3.81 -19.18
C ALA A 29 4.73 4.48 -17.84
N LEU A 30 3.72 4.87 -17.05
CA LEU A 30 3.92 5.43 -15.71
C LEU A 30 4.51 4.39 -14.74
N ALA A 31 4.02 3.14 -14.78
CA ALA A 31 4.61 2.05 -13.99
C ALA A 31 6.07 1.78 -14.41
N GLU A 32 6.35 1.66 -15.71
CA GLU A 32 7.72 1.43 -16.22
C GLU A 32 8.66 2.62 -15.91
N ALA A 33 8.15 3.87 -15.92
CA ALA A 33 8.92 5.04 -15.49
C ALA A 33 9.26 5.01 -13.98
N CYS A 34 8.48 4.31 -13.16
CA CYS A 34 8.85 4.02 -11.77
C CYS A 34 9.88 2.89 -11.70
N PHE A 35 9.72 1.82 -12.48
CA PHE A 35 10.66 0.69 -12.48
C PHE A 35 12.06 1.04 -13.00
N ALA A 36 12.13 1.98 -13.95
CA ALA A 36 13.40 2.49 -14.48
C ALA A 36 14.17 3.36 -13.48
N ASP A 37 13.53 3.80 -12.40
CA ASP A 37 14.13 4.61 -11.35
C ASP A 37 14.78 3.70 -10.30
N ALA A 38 16.08 3.45 -10.49
CA ALA A 38 16.82 2.51 -9.67
C ALA A 38 16.86 2.90 -8.18
N GLU A 39 16.92 4.20 -7.88
CA GLU A 39 16.90 4.69 -6.49
C GLU A 39 15.54 4.41 -5.85
N LEU A 40 14.45 4.78 -6.53
CA LEU A 40 13.10 4.50 -6.06
C LEU A 40 12.88 3.00 -5.81
N MET A 41 13.30 2.14 -6.73
CA MET A 41 13.15 0.69 -6.58
C MET A 41 13.99 0.12 -5.44
N GLN A 42 15.19 0.65 -5.20
CA GLN A 42 16.00 0.25 -4.05
C GLN A 42 15.35 0.70 -2.74
N LEU A 43 14.84 1.92 -2.66
CA LEU A 43 14.14 2.40 -1.47
C LEU A 43 12.86 1.61 -1.20
N LEU A 44 12.04 1.36 -2.22
CA LEU A 44 10.79 0.58 -2.10
C LEU A 44 11.04 -0.83 -1.53
N LYS A 45 12.13 -1.50 -1.95
CA LYS A 45 12.51 -2.82 -1.43
C LYS A 45 12.85 -2.83 0.05
N HIS A 46 13.22 -1.69 0.64
CA HIS A 46 13.66 -1.61 2.03
C HIS A 46 12.70 -0.83 2.93
N ALA A 47 11.89 0.06 2.34
CA ALA A 47 11.02 0.95 3.09
C ALA A 47 10.03 0.20 4.01
N PRO A 48 9.82 0.69 5.24
CA PRO A 48 8.74 0.21 6.09
C PRO A 48 7.38 0.69 5.58
N GLY A 49 6.34 -0.11 5.78
CA GLY A 49 4.96 0.26 5.37
C GLY A 49 4.33 1.33 6.27
N ALA A 50 4.79 1.42 7.52
CA ALA A 50 4.39 2.45 8.46
C ALA A 50 5.40 2.62 9.59
N LYS A 51 5.26 3.70 10.36
CA LYS A 51 6.06 3.92 11.57
C LYS A 51 5.69 2.98 12.72
N THR A 52 4.40 2.72 12.92
CA THR A 52 3.91 2.00 14.10
C THR A 52 2.75 1.03 13.86
N ILE A 53 1.96 1.20 12.81
CA ILE A 53 0.71 0.45 12.61
C ILE A 53 0.74 -0.18 11.23
N HIS A 54 0.57 -1.51 11.16
CA HIS A 54 0.61 -2.37 9.96
C HIS A 54 1.90 -2.25 9.12
N HIS A 55 2.57 -3.39 8.94
CA HIS A 55 3.82 -3.48 8.19
C HIS A 55 4.99 -2.58 8.69
N PRO A 56 5.21 -2.38 10.02
CA PRO A 56 6.26 -1.50 10.53
C PRO A 56 7.65 -2.17 10.54
N TYR A 57 8.00 -2.81 9.43
CA TYR A 57 9.22 -3.59 9.25
C TYR A 57 9.81 -3.36 7.86
N LEU A 58 11.11 -3.60 7.71
CA LEU A 58 11.79 -3.44 6.42
C LEU A 58 11.12 -4.28 5.34
N SER A 59 10.98 -3.70 4.15
CA SER A 59 10.24 -4.26 3.00
C SER A 59 8.72 -4.36 3.22
N GLY A 60 8.20 -3.79 4.31
CA GLY A 60 6.78 -3.80 4.63
C GLY A 60 5.92 -2.98 3.67
N LEU A 61 6.47 -1.90 3.10
CA LEU A 61 5.76 -1.13 2.08
C LEU A 61 5.54 -1.97 0.82
N LEU A 62 6.59 -2.60 0.31
CA LEU A 62 6.50 -3.48 -0.85
C LEU A 62 5.56 -4.67 -0.62
N GLU A 63 5.61 -5.29 0.56
CA GLU A 63 4.72 -6.39 0.93
C GLU A 63 3.25 -5.93 0.93
N HIS A 64 2.96 -4.79 1.55
CA HIS A 64 1.62 -4.20 1.59
C HIS A 64 1.12 -3.86 0.19
N THR A 65 1.93 -3.16 -0.62
CA THR A 65 1.57 -2.82 -2.01
C THR A 65 1.28 -4.08 -2.82
N LEU A 66 2.11 -5.12 -2.73
CA LEU A 66 1.88 -6.38 -3.42
C LEU A 66 0.60 -7.09 -2.94
N SER A 67 0.35 -7.10 -1.63
CA SER A 67 -0.89 -7.65 -1.05
C SER A 67 -2.11 -6.93 -1.62
N LEU A 68 -2.07 -5.60 -1.66
CA LEU A 68 -3.14 -4.76 -2.18
C LEU A 68 -3.42 -5.03 -3.67
N LEU A 69 -2.38 -5.15 -4.51
CA LEU A 69 -2.55 -5.52 -5.93
C LEU A 69 -3.19 -6.90 -6.10
N LYS A 70 -2.83 -7.88 -5.25
CA LYS A 70 -3.43 -9.22 -5.24
C LYS A 70 -4.90 -9.17 -4.80
N LEU A 71 -5.24 -8.33 -3.82
CA LEU A 71 -6.63 -8.11 -3.39
C LEU A 71 -7.46 -7.44 -4.49
N ILE A 72 -6.91 -6.43 -5.16
CA ILE A 72 -7.54 -5.78 -6.32
C ILE A 72 -7.93 -6.81 -7.36
N GLN A 73 -6.99 -7.66 -7.80
CA GLN A 73 -7.26 -8.69 -8.81
C GLN A 73 -8.41 -9.64 -8.43
N LYS A 74 -8.56 -9.96 -7.15
CA LYS A 74 -9.66 -10.83 -6.67
C LYS A 74 -11.00 -10.10 -6.59
N VAL A 75 -10.98 -8.85 -6.14
CA VAL A 75 -12.21 -8.10 -5.82
C VAL A 75 -12.87 -7.57 -7.09
N VAL A 76 -12.08 -7.19 -8.10
CA VAL A 76 -12.63 -6.71 -9.38
C VAL A 76 -13.40 -7.79 -10.13
N GLU A 77 -13.16 -9.08 -9.88
CA GLU A 77 -13.93 -10.20 -10.47
C GLU A 77 -15.42 -10.16 -10.08
N ASN A 78 -15.76 -9.52 -8.96
CA ASN A 78 -17.13 -9.44 -8.47
C ASN A 78 -17.92 -8.24 -9.02
N TYR A 79 -17.24 -7.21 -9.52
CA TYR A 79 -17.85 -5.95 -9.94
C TYR A 79 -17.74 -5.75 -11.45
N ARG A 80 -18.66 -4.95 -12.00
CA ARG A 80 -18.65 -4.58 -13.42
C ARG A 80 -18.24 -3.13 -13.56
N ASP A 81 -17.80 -2.76 -14.77
CA ASP A 81 -17.48 -1.39 -15.15
C ASP A 81 -16.44 -0.71 -14.23
N ILE A 82 -15.45 -1.50 -13.79
CA ILE A 82 -14.29 -1.02 -13.03
C ILE A 82 -13.12 -0.82 -13.99
N ASP A 83 -12.50 0.36 -13.97
CA ASP A 83 -11.20 0.55 -14.60
C ASP A 83 -10.12 -0.14 -13.76
N VAL A 84 -9.79 -1.38 -14.13
CA VAL A 84 -8.80 -2.19 -13.41
C VAL A 84 -7.40 -1.59 -13.52
N ASP A 85 -7.08 -0.94 -14.64
CA ASP A 85 -5.74 -0.41 -14.88
C ASP A 85 -5.47 0.79 -13.96
N ILE A 86 -6.44 1.70 -13.83
CA ILE A 86 -6.29 2.84 -12.91
C ILE A 86 -6.29 2.40 -11.45
N LEU A 87 -7.04 1.36 -11.10
CA LEU A 87 -7.06 0.80 -9.76
C LEU A 87 -5.71 0.14 -9.41
N LEU A 88 -5.09 -0.60 -10.35
CA LEU A 88 -3.76 -1.17 -10.16
C LEU A 88 -2.68 -0.10 -10.04
N ILE A 89 -2.74 0.98 -10.84
CA ILE A 89 -1.82 2.11 -10.70
C ILE A 89 -2.02 2.85 -9.38
N GLY A 90 -3.27 3.09 -8.99
CA GLY A 90 -3.59 3.67 -7.69
C GLY A 90 -3.02 2.81 -6.56
N GLY A 91 -3.28 1.50 -6.57
CA GLY A 91 -2.74 0.56 -5.58
C GLY A 91 -1.22 0.54 -5.52
N PHE A 92 -0.54 0.64 -6.66
CA PHE A 92 0.93 0.71 -6.69
C PHE A 92 1.49 2.01 -6.11
N LEU A 93 0.85 3.14 -6.39
CA LEU A 93 1.39 4.47 -6.12
C LEU A 93 0.85 5.12 -4.84
N HIS A 94 -0.23 4.62 -4.24
CA HIS A 94 -0.95 5.30 -3.15
C HIS A 94 -0.12 5.65 -1.91
N ASP A 95 0.96 4.90 -1.67
CA ASP A 95 1.80 5.08 -0.48
C ASP A 95 3.28 5.23 -0.85
N ILE A 96 3.58 5.40 -2.14
CA ILE A 96 4.95 5.35 -2.65
C ILE A 96 5.80 6.49 -2.07
N GLY A 97 5.19 7.59 -1.64
CA GLY A 97 5.87 8.70 -0.97
C GLY A 97 6.54 8.29 0.35
N LYS A 98 6.12 7.19 0.98
CA LYS A 98 6.69 6.69 2.24
C LYS A 98 8.17 6.34 2.14
N VAL A 99 8.66 6.04 0.93
CA VAL A 99 10.09 5.79 0.67
C VAL A 99 10.98 7.00 0.97
N TYR A 100 10.41 8.21 0.95
CA TYR A 100 11.09 9.47 1.28
C TYR A 100 10.59 10.10 2.59
N GLU A 101 9.41 9.71 3.07
CA GLU A 101 8.85 10.15 4.35
C GLU A 101 9.66 9.63 5.55
N PHE A 102 10.19 8.41 5.44
CA PHE A 102 10.93 7.75 6.51
C PHE A 102 12.43 7.67 6.24
N SER A 103 13.21 7.86 7.31
CA SER A 103 14.59 7.37 7.44
C SER A 103 14.56 6.02 8.16
N PHE A 104 15.35 5.06 7.70
CA PHE A 104 15.29 3.67 8.19
C PHE A 104 16.65 2.96 8.30
N ASP A 105 17.74 3.69 8.51
CA ASP A 105 19.09 3.12 8.68
C ASP A 105 19.26 2.30 9.96
N ARG A 106 18.74 2.82 11.09
CA ARG A 106 18.87 2.20 12.43
C ARG A 106 17.53 2.05 13.14
N ALA A 107 16.65 3.04 12.96
CA ALA A 107 15.28 3.09 13.45
C ALA A 107 14.41 3.76 12.38
N VAL A 108 13.11 3.50 12.41
CA VAL A 108 12.14 4.19 11.55
C VAL A 108 11.82 5.55 12.15
N GLU A 109 12.38 6.60 11.56
CA GLU A 109 12.16 7.99 11.93
C GLU A 109 11.59 8.78 10.74
N TYR A 110 10.93 9.90 11.00
CA TYR A 110 10.52 10.79 9.92
C TYR A 110 11.73 11.59 9.42
N THR A 111 11.82 11.80 8.11
CA THR A 111 12.70 12.84 7.56
C THR A 111 12.10 14.23 7.84
N ASP A 112 12.88 15.30 7.71
CA ASP A 112 12.36 16.67 7.85
C ASP A 112 11.24 16.94 6.84
N ALA A 113 11.44 16.51 5.59
CA ALA A 113 10.41 16.59 4.56
C ALA A 113 9.19 15.74 4.94
N GLY A 114 9.39 14.54 5.49
CA GLY A 114 8.31 13.66 5.95
C GLY A 114 7.46 14.29 7.03
N GLN A 115 8.07 15.01 7.98
CA GLN A 115 7.34 15.75 9.02
C GLN A 115 6.62 17.00 8.52
N LEU A 116 7.21 17.72 7.56
CA LEU A 116 6.67 18.99 7.09
C LEU A 116 5.64 18.84 5.96
N LEU A 117 5.80 17.83 5.10
CA LEU A 117 4.99 17.64 3.89
C LEU A 117 4.10 16.38 3.96
N GLY A 118 4.65 15.28 4.47
CA GLY A 118 3.99 13.96 4.46
C GLY A 118 3.99 13.26 3.09
N HIS A 119 3.84 11.94 3.10
CA HIS A 119 3.95 11.11 1.89
C HIS A 119 2.93 11.47 0.80
N LEU A 120 1.69 11.84 1.13
CA LEU A 120 0.64 12.23 0.17
C LEU A 120 1.07 13.38 -0.75
N VAL A 121 1.79 14.36 -0.22
CA VAL A 121 2.31 15.47 -1.04
C VAL A 121 3.47 14.97 -1.90
N MET A 122 4.39 14.20 -1.29
CA MET A 122 5.58 13.69 -1.97
C MET A 122 5.24 12.76 -3.13
N GLU A 123 4.28 11.85 -2.97
CA GLU A 123 3.87 10.93 -4.03
C GLU A 123 3.20 11.68 -5.18
N VAL A 124 2.37 12.69 -4.92
CA VAL A 124 1.76 13.51 -5.97
C VAL A 124 2.83 14.28 -6.73
N GLU A 125 3.82 14.87 -6.04
CA GLU A 125 4.93 15.56 -6.68
C GLU A 125 5.76 14.61 -7.56
N MET A 126 6.16 13.46 -7.03
CA MET A 126 6.92 12.43 -7.75
C MET A 126 6.14 11.92 -8.98
N VAL A 127 4.87 11.57 -8.80
CA VAL A 127 4.02 11.07 -9.90
C VAL A 127 3.80 12.16 -10.93
N ASN A 128 3.62 13.42 -10.54
CA ASN A 128 3.49 14.52 -11.48
C ASN A 128 4.76 14.71 -12.32
N GLN A 129 5.95 14.58 -11.73
CA GLN A 129 7.22 14.62 -12.47
C GLN A 129 7.32 13.44 -13.46
N LYS A 130 6.93 12.24 -13.05
CA LYS A 130 6.94 11.06 -13.95
C LYS A 130 5.94 11.18 -15.09
N ILE A 131 4.72 11.67 -14.84
CA ILE A 131 3.72 11.94 -15.87
C ILE A 131 4.25 12.96 -16.89
N ALA A 132 4.93 14.02 -16.45
CA ALA A 132 5.47 15.04 -17.34
C ALA A 132 6.55 14.54 -18.31
N MET A 133 7.17 13.37 -18.02
CA MET A 133 8.14 12.73 -18.91
C MET A 133 7.50 11.80 -19.95
N ILE A 134 6.19 11.54 -19.86
CA ILE A 134 5.47 10.64 -20.76
C ILE A 134 4.77 11.48 -21.84
N PRO A 135 5.13 11.32 -23.13
CA PRO A 135 4.49 12.06 -24.21
C PRO A 135 2.98 11.83 -24.26
N ASP A 136 2.25 12.91 -24.54
CA ASP A 136 0.81 12.91 -24.79
C ASP A 136 -0.03 12.24 -23.67
N PHE A 137 0.44 12.29 -22.41
CA PHE A 137 -0.32 11.75 -21.28
C PHE A 137 -1.65 12.52 -21.11
N PRO A 138 -2.82 11.85 -21.18
CA PRO A 138 -4.11 12.53 -21.12
C PRO A 138 -4.32 13.28 -19.79
N GLU A 139 -4.72 14.54 -19.86
CA GLU A 139 -4.90 15.39 -18.68
C GLU A 139 -5.93 14.81 -17.69
N GLU A 140 -7.05 14.29 -18.20
CA GLU A 140 -8.08 13.63 -17.38
C GLU A 140 -7.52 12.39 -16.67
N LEU A 141 -6.74 11.57 -17.36
CA LEU A 141 -6.10 10.38 -16.76
C LEU A 141 -5.12 10.79 -15.65
N ALA A 142 -4.35 11.87 -15.86
CA ALA A 142 -3.42 12.37 -14.85
C ALA A 142 -4.18 12.90 -13.62
N MET A 143 -5.30 13.59 -13.82
CA MET A 143 -6.18 14.03 -12.76
C MET A 143 -6.75 12.85 -11.97
N LEU A 144 -7.23 11.80 -12.64
CA LEU A 144 -7.78 10.62 -11.99
C LEU A 144 -6.72 9.84 -11.19
N VAL A 145 -5.50 9.66 -11.72
CA VAL A 145 -4.38 9.06 -10.97
C VAL A 145 -4.10 9.86 -9.70
N LYS A 146 -3.97 11.20 -9.81
CA LYS A 146 -3.74 12.05 -8.63
C LYS A 146 -4.90 11.97 -7.63
N HIS A 147 -6.14 11.84 -8.11
CA HIS A 147 -7.30 11.66 -7.24
C HIS A 147 -7.23 10.35 -6.45
N MET A 148 -6.78 9.25 -7.07
CA MET A 148 -6.54 7.99 -6.36
C MET A 148 -5.58 8.20 -5.19
N LEU A 149 -4.47 8.93 -5.42
CA LEU A 149 -3.46 9.23 -4.39
C LEU A 149 -4.02 10.10 -3.26
N VAL A 150 -4.57 11.28 -3.57
CA VAL A 150 -5.02 12.24 -2.54
C VAL A 150 -6.31 11.83 -1.80
N SER A 151 -6.92 10.72 -2.18
CA SER A 151 -8.15 10.23 -1.55
C SER A 151 -8.05 8.86 -0.91
N HIS A 152 -6.92 8.15 -1.02
CA HIS A 152 -6.80 6.76 -0.58
C HIS A 152 -6.98 6.56 0.93
N HIS A 153 -6.61 7.57 1.75
CA HIS A 153 -6.90 7.57 3.19
C HIS A 153 -8.40 7.55 3.52
N GLY A 154 -9.28 7.90 2.57
CA GLY A 154 -10.72 7.64 2.66
C GLY A 154 -11.56 8.56 3.54
N ALA A 155 -10.96 9.18 4.56
CA ALA A 155 -11.66 10.09 5.47
C ALA A 155 -10.78 11.25 5.91
N TYR A 156 -11.40 12.42 6.14
CA TYR A 156 -10.69 13.61 6.62
C TYR A 156 -10.02 13.39 7.99
N GLU A 157 -10.65 12.58 8.85
CA GLU A 157 -10.10 12.18 10.15
C GLU A 157 -8.85 11.30 10.06
N PHE A 158 -8.65 10.63 8.91
CA PHE A 158 -7.45 9.88 8.59
C PHE A 158 -6.42 10.74 7.84
N GLY A 159 -6.62 12.06 7.79
CA GLY A 159 -5.71 13.00 7.13
C GLY A 159 -5.86 13.06 5.61
N SER A 160 -6.93 12.50 5.04
CA SER A 160 -7.18 12.55 3.60
C SER A 160 -7.51 13.98 3.14
N PRO A 161 -6.82 14.55 2.13
CA PRO A 161 -7.17 15.85 1.54
C PRO A 161 -8.54 15.85 0.84
N LYS A 162 -8.92 14.72 0.27
CA LYS A 162 -10.21 14.49 -0.41
C LYS A 162 -10.79 13.14 -0.05
N LEU A 163 -12.11 13.01 -0.19
CA LEU A 163 -12.77 11.71 -0.07
C LEU A 163 -12.67 10.95 -1.40
N PRO A 164 -12.77 9.62 -1.39
CA PRO A 164 -12.94 8.84 -2.60
C PRO A 164 -14.19 9.29 -3.37
N GLN A 165 -14.03 9.59 -4.66
CA GLN A 165 -15.10 10.13 -5.52
C GLN A 165 -15.25 9.38 -6.85
N THR A 166 -14.44 8.34 -7.06
CA THR A 166 -14.62 7.35 -8.14
C THR A 166 -14.84 5.98 -7.51
N VAL A 167 -15.41 5.04 -8.27
CA VAL A 167 -15.64 3.68 -7.77
C VAL A 167 -14.30 3.01 -7.45
N GLU A 168 -13.29 3.25 -8.28
CA GLU A 168 -11.92 2.77 -8.10
C GLU A 168 -11.30 3.33 -6.81
N ALA A 169 -11.46 4.63 -6.53
CA ALA A 169 -10.92 5.22 -5.31
C ALA A 169 -11.60 4.65 -4.05
N VAL A 170 -12.91 4.38 -4.12
CA VAL A 170 -13.66 3.75 -3.02
C VAL A 170 -13.17 2.32 -2.80
N ILE A 171 -12.93 1.57 -3.87
CA ILE A 171 -12.38 0.21 -3.78
C ILE A 171 -10.96 0.27 -3.19
N LEU A 172 -10.10 1.14 -3.72
CA LEU A 172 -8.72 1.28 -3.25
C LEU A 172 -8.67 1.54 -1.74
N HIS A 173 -9.38 2.57 -1.27
CA HIS A 173 -9.46 2.88 0.17
C HIS A 173 -9.97 1.69 0.99
N SER A 174 -11.03 1.02 0.53
CA SER A 174 -11.61 -0.11 1.26
C SER A 174 -10.66 -1.31 1.36
N LEU A 175 -9.86 -1.56 0.33
CA LEU A 175 -8.90 -2.66 0.31
C LEU A 175 -7.64 -2.35 1.10
N ASP A 176 -7.17 -1.11 1.05
CA ASP A 176 -6.05 -0.62 1.86
C ASP A 176 -6.39 -0.74 3.37
N ASP A 177 -7.53 -0.20 3.79
CA ASP A 177 -8.02 -0.30 5.17
C ASP A 177 -8.21 -1.75 5.62
N LEU A 178 -8.73 -2.62 4.74
CA LEU A 178 -8.89 -4.04 5.01
C LEU A 178 -7.54 -4.73 5.21
N ASP A 179 -6.58 -4.54 4.31
CA ASP A 179 -5.25 -5.15 4.37
C ASP A 179 -4.52 -4.74 5.66
N GLY A 180 -4.48 -3.43 5.94
CA GLY A 180 -3.88 -2.88 7.16
C GLY A 180 -4.53 -3.43 8.43
N LYS A 181 -5.87 -3.54 8.46
CA LYS A 181 -6.60 -4.11 9.61
C LYS A 181 -6.28 -5.59 9.82
N ILE A 182 -6.35 -6.41 8.77
CA ILE A 182 -6.13 -7.85 8.88
C ILE A 182 -4.70 -8.14 9.31
N GLN A 183 -3.72 -7.45 8.71
CA GLN A 183 -2.32 -7.65 9.08
C GLN A 183 -2.04 -7.24 10.52
N ALA A 184 -2.57 -6.09 10.96
CA ALA A 184 -2.43 -5.66 12.36
C ALA A 184 -3.04 -6.67 13.33
N ILE A 185 -4.22 -7.23 13.02
CA ILE A 185 -4.90 -8.23 13.86
C ILE A 185 -4.12 -9.55 13.91
N GLN A 186 -3.58 -10.01 12.79
CA GLN A 186 -2.79 -11.25 12.73
C GLN A 186 -1.51 -11.14 13.58
N ASN A 187 -0.88 -9.96 13.61
CA ASN A 187 0.35 -9.69 14.37
C ASN A 187 0.13 -9.31 15.84
N LEU A 188 -1.11 -9.24 16.33
CA LEU A 188 -1.38 -8.94 17.73
C LEU A 188 -0.84 -10.05 18.66
N PRO A 189 -0.24 -9.73 19.81
CA PRO A 189 0.13 -10.73 20.79
C PRO A 189 -1.11 -11.33 21.46
N GLU A 190 -0.97 -12.53 22.02
CA GLU A 190 -1.96 -13.11 22.92
C GLU A 190 -2.10 -12.23 24.18
N LYS A 191 -3.28 -12.25 24.80
CA LYS A 191 -3.54 -11.50 26.05
C LYS A 191 -2.63 -11.98 27.18
N GLU A 192 -2.40 -13.29 27.22
CA GLU A 192 -1.52 -14.03 28.11
C GLU A 192 -1.15 -15.35 27.41
N PRO A 193 -0.01 -15.99 27.75
CA PRO A 193 0.42 -17.22 27.08
C PRO A 193 -0.65 -18.30 27.07
N GLY A 194 -1.00 -18.81 25.88
CA GLY A 194 -2.04 -19.83 25.69
C GLY A 194 -3.46 -19.28 25.60
N SER A 195 -3.63 -17.95 25.60
CA SER A 195 -4.95 -17.33 25.48
C SER A 195 -5.49 -17.37 24.05
N LYS A 196 -6.76 -17.71 23.91
CA LYS A 196 -7.49 -17.57 22.64
C LYS A 196 -7.86 -16.11 22.33
N TRP A 197 -7.55 -15.17 23.21
CA TRP A 197 -7.80 -13.75 22.99
C TRP A 197 -6.50 -13.01 22.78
N THR A 198 -6.49 -12.05 21.86
CA THR A 198 -5.37 -11.11 21.72
C THR A 198 -5.34 -10.12 22.88
N ALA A 199 -4.19 -9.52 23.11
CA ALA A 199 -4.09 -8.30 23.89
C ALA A 199 -5.06 -7.23 23.35
N PHE A 200 -5.52 -6.35 24.24
CA PHE A 200 -6.45 -5.27 23.86
C PHE A 200 -5.74 -4.27 22.94
N HIS A 201 -6.29 -4.07 21.73
CA HIS A 201 -5.74 -3.10 20.78
C HIS A 201 -6.45 -1.76 20.91
N ARG A 202 -5.73 -0.73 21.37
CA ARG A 202 -6.30 0.59 21.66
C ARG A 202 -6.97 1.23 20.44
N ALA A 203 -6.32 1.19 19.27
CA ALA A 203 -6.87 1.82 18.06
C ALA A 203 -8.14 1.13 17.54
N TYR A 204 -8.35 -0.16 17.87
CA TYR A 204 -9.56 -0.89 17.49
C TYR A 204 -10.59 -0.97 18.62
N GLY A 205 -10.26 -0.51 19.83
CA GLY A 205 -11.15 -0.53 20.99
C GLY A 205 -11.58 -1.93 21.46
N ARG A 206 -10.87 -2.99 21.06
CA ARG A 206 -11.24 -4.38 21.37
C ARG A 206 -10.06 -5.35 21.36
N SER A 207 -10.29 -6.52 21.95
CA SER A 207 -9.49 -7.74 21.73
C SER A 207 -10.15 -8.60 20.64
N PHE A 208 -9.36 -9.43 19.97
CA PHE A 208 -9.83 -10.34 18.94
C PHE A 208 -9.72 -11.79 19.43
N TYR A 209 -10.68 -12.62 19.03
CA TYR A 209 -10.71 -14.04 19.38
C TYR A 209 -10.06 -14.88 18.27
N ARG A 210 -9.15 -15.78 18.64
CA ARG A 210 -8.50 -16.77 17.77
C ARG A 210 -9.18 -18.12 17.96
N ALA A 211 -10.13 -18.40 17.07
CA ALA A 211 -10.81 -19.69 17.07
C ALA A 211 -9.86 -20.82 16.64
N THR A 212 -9.86 -21.91 17.41
CA THR A 212 -9.16 -23.17 17.09
C THR A 212 -10.12 -24.24 16.54
N VAL A 213 -11.36 -23.87 16.23
CA VAL A 213 -12.40 -24.83 15.84
C VAL A 213 -12.11 -25.32 14.43
N GLY A 214 -11.80 -26.61 14.27
CA GLY A 214 -11.58 -27.28 12.99
C GLY A 214 -10.23 -27.01 12.32
N ARG A 215 -9.24 -26.48 13.04
CA ARG A 215 -7.84 -26.49 12.58
C ARG A 215 -7.17 -27.74 13.15
N ASP A 216 -7.17 -28.82 12.38
CA ASP A 216 -6.34 -29.98 12.68
C ASP A 216 -4.87 -29.52 12.77
N GLU A 217 -4.12 -30.03 13.74
CA GLU A 217 -2.75 -29.63 14.11
C GLU A 217 -1.69 -29.98 13.05
N ASP A 218 -2.07 -30.32 11.82
CA ASP A 218 -1.22 -30.97 10.81
C ASP A 218 -0.49 -30.02 9.84
N ASN A 219 -0.36 -28.73 10.16
CA ASN A 219 0.51 -27.83 9.38
C ASN A 219 1.24 -26.85 10.33
N GLN A 220 2.29 -27.35 10.99
CA GLN A 220 3.43 -26.57 11.48
C GLN A 220 4.67 -26.96 10.69
#